data_AF-A0AA43F3P9-F1
#
_entry.id   AF-A0AA43F3P9-F1
#
_cell.length_a   1.000
_cell.length_b   1.000
_cell.length_c   1.000
_cell.angle_alpha   90.00
_cell.angle_beta   90.00
_cell.angle_gamma   90.00
#
_symmetry.space_group_name_H-M   'P 1'
#
loop_
_entity.id
_entity.type
_entity.pdbx_description
1 polymer ?
#
loop_
_entity_poly.entity_id
_entity_poly.type
_entity_poly.pdbx_seq_one_letter_code
_entity_poly.pdbx_strand_id
1 'polypeptide(L)'
;MPLTENVPISEFQNRSDEVTTYDFDAPPQGMFRSIVMAEGFEEQLGWHQAHEIVPIKPTEEFPAEAQALYVVFSLHQHYQAFKVFGRCSPERVVGVDPATIISEDAMYITLEDESGYLKLSAPKTGWKPGRYKVEIHAGEQVNEMTLMGTMRFSIMPSNQ
;
A
#
# COMPACT_ATOMS: atom_id res chain seq x y z
N MET A 1 33.06 11.08 42.75
CA MET A 1 31.93 10.58 41.95
C MET A 1 31.01 11.76 41.69
N PRO A 2 30.73 12.18 40.44
CA PRO A 2 29.75 13.22 40.19
C PRO A 2 28.35 12.61 40.12
N LEU A 3 27.40 13.32 40.74
CA LEU A 3 25.97 13.03 40.71
C LEU A 3 25.42 13.41 39.34
N THR A 4 24.66 12.51 38.73
CA THR A 4 23.95 12.71 37.47
C THR A 4 23.04 13.94 37.57
N GLU A 5 23.14 14.82 36.58
CA GLU A 5 22.33 16.03 36.45
C GLU A 5 20.84 15.66 36.33
N ASN A 6 20.00 16.23 37.19
CA ASN A 6 18.55 16.04 37.12
C ASN A 6 18.00 16.82 35.93
N VAL A 7 17.79 16.14 34.81
CA VAL A 7 17.13 16.72 33.64
C VAL A 7 15.65 16.98 33.99
N PRO A 8 15.11 18.19 33.76
CA PRO A 8 13.71 18.50 34.05
C PRO A 8 12.75 17.62 33.25
N ILE A 9 11.70 17.11 33.91
CA ILE A 9 10.63 16.29 33.31
C ILE A 9 9.96 17.00 32.10
N SER A 10 10.09 18.32 32.02
CA SER A 10 9.64 19.17 30.91
C SER A 10 10.22 18.77 29.54
N GLU A 11 11.41 18.16 29.48
CA GLU A 11 11.97 17.64 28.22
C GLU A 11 11.28 16.36 27.72
N PHE A 12 10.59 15.64 28.62
CA PHE A 12 9.80 14.45 28.29
C PHE A 12 8.31 14.77 28.08
N GLN A 13 7.91 16.05 28.20
CA GLN A 13 6.57 16.45 27.82
C GLN A 13 6.50 16.50 26.30
N ASN A 14 5.71 15.58 25.72
CA ASN A 14 5.41 15.52 24.30
C ASN A 14 5.24 16.93 23.73
N ARG A 15 6.18 17.35 22.88
CA ARG A 15 6.11 18.60 22.12
C ARG A 15 4.84 18.51 21.28
N SER A 16 3.79 19.14 21.76
CA SER A 16 2.45 19.08 21.15
C SER A 16 2.43 19.78 19.78
N ASP A 17 3.52 20.46 19.43
CA ASP A 17 3.71 21.26 18.22
C ASP A 17 4.23 20.46 17.01
N GLU A 18 4.54 19.16 17.17
CA GLU A 18 5.01 18.27 16.09
C GLU A 18 3.98 17.17 15.74
N VAL A 19 2.68 17.43 15.87
CA VAL A 19 1.67 16.54 15.31
C VAL A 19 1.52 16.84 13.81
N THR A 20 2.39 16.25 12.99
CA THR A 20 2.15 16.18 11.55
C THR A 20 0.84 15.41 11.34
N THR A 21 -0.19 16.06 10.81
CA THR A 21 -1.45 15.38 10.50
C THR A 21 -1.18 14.30 9.47
N TYR A 22 -1.59 13.06 9.74
CA TYR A 22 -1.37 11.93 8.83
C TYR A 22 -2.06 12.19 7.49
N ASP A 23 -1.31 12.08 6.40
CA ASP A 23 -1.80 12.30 5.04
C ASP A 23 -2.27 10.98 4.42
N PHE A 24 -3.58 10.73 4.45
CA PHE A 24 -4.19 9.54 3.85
C PHE A 24 -4.18 9.56 2.31
N ASP A 25 -3.85 10.69 1.70
CA ASP A 25 -3.68 10.80 0.24
C ASP A 25 -2.26 10.44 -0.21
N ALA A 26 -1.34 10.19 0.72
CA ALA A 26 0.00 9.67 0.45
C ALA A 26 0.05 8.13 0.57
N PRO A 27 1.08 7.46 0.01
CA PRO A 27 1.29 6.03 0.22
C PRO A 27 1.34 5.69 1.72
N PRO A 28 0.77 4.55 2.14
CA PRO A 28 0.63 4.24 3.56
C PRO A 28 2.00 4.05 4.22
N GLN A 29 2.11 4.54 5.46
CA GLN A 29 3.30 4.44 6.29
C GLN A 29 2.96 3.68 7.58
N GLY A 30 3.91 3.59 8.53
CA GLY A 30 3.68 2.97 9.83
C GLY A 30 3.80 1.44 9.77
N MET A 31 2.68 0.72 9.62
CA MET A 31 2.69 -0.76 9.63
C MET A 31 3.39 -1.38 8.42
N PHE A 32 3.39 -0.66 7.30
CA PHE A 32 4.07 -1.05 6.07
C PHE A 32 5.53 -0.62 6.13
N ARG A 33 6.45 -1.59 6.11
CA ARG A 33 7.89 -1.35 5.91
C ARG A 33 8.16 -0.83 4.49
N SER A 34 7.47 -1.42 3.52
CA SER A 34 7.47 -1.00 2.13
C SER A 34 6.15 -1.36 1.47
N ILE A 35 5.76 -0.57 0.47
CA ILE A 35 4.58 -0.84 -0.36
C ILE A 35 4.79 -0.18 -1.72
N VAL A 36 4.73 -0.97 -2.79
CA VAL A 36 5.02 -0.51 -4.16
C VAL A 36 4.07 -1.12 -5.17
N MET A 37 3.83 -0.40 -6.25
CA MET A 37 3.21 -0.93 -7.45
C MET A 37 4.25 -1.76 -8.23
N ALA A 38 3.85 -2.90 -8.83
CA ALA A 38 4.75 -3.78 -9.57
C ALA A 38 4.03 -4.54 -10.70
N GLU A 39 4.79 -4.96 -11.73
CA GLU A 39 4.29 -5.81 -12.82
C GLU A 39 4.06 -7.27 -12.37
N GLY A 40 4.73 -7.70 -11.30
CA GLY A 40 4.63 -9.04 -10.75
C GLY A 40 5.23 -9.14 -9.36
N PHE A 41 5.30 -10.36 -8.84
CA PHE A 41 6.00 -10.68 -7.61
C PHE A 41 6.60 -12.09 -7.71
N GLU A 42 7.54 -12.37 -6.83
CA GLU A 42 8.10 -13.70 -6.61
C GLU A 42 8.03 -14.06 -5.13
N GLU A 43 7.93 -15.36 -4.85
CA GLU A 43 8.07 -15.90 -3.51
C GLU A 43 9.51 -16.36 -3.32
N GLN A 44 10.20 -15.76 -2.35
CA GLN A 44 11.57 -16.11 -1.99
C GLN A 44 11.64 -16.63 -0.56
N LEU A 45 12.70 -17.38 -0.25
CA LEU A 45 12.98 -17.79 1.11
C LEU A 45 13.85 -16.71 1.78
N GLY A 46 13.25 -15.92 2.68
CA GLY A 46 13.92 -14.84 3.39
C GLY A 46 14.92 -15.32 4.45
N TRP A 47 15.60 -14.37 5.11
CA TRP A 47 16.67 -14.65 6.09
C TRP A 47 16.25 -15.50 7.30
N HIS A 48 14.95 -15.53 7.62
CA HIS A 48 14.37 -16.35 8.71
C HIS A 48 13.70 -17.63 8.22
N GLN A 49 13.94 -18.08 6.98
CA GLN A 49 13.17 -19.15 6.32
C GLN A 49 11.67 -18.86 6.19
N ALA A 50 11.27 -17.60 6.39
CA ALA A 50 9.93 -17.13 6.09
C ALA A 50 9.79 -16.90 4.58
N HIS A 51 8.62 -17.23 4.02
CA HIS A 51 8.30 -16.90 2.64
C HIS A 51 8.13 -15.39 2.52
N GLU A 52 8.92 -14.76 1.64
CA GLU A 52 8.89 -13.34 1.37
C GLU A 52 8.37 -13.07 -0.04
N ILE A 53 7.39 -12.18 -0.15
CA ILE A 53 6.86 -11.69 -1.43
C ILE A 53 7.69 -10.49 -1.85
N VAL A 54 8.45 -10.63 -2.94
CA VAL A 54 9.34 -9.59 -3.47
C VAL A 54 8.78 -9.07 -4.81
N PRO A 55 8.74 -7.74 -5.03
CA PRO A 55 8.19 -7.20 -6.26
C PRO A 55 9.09 -7.44 -7.47
N ILE A 56 8.49 -7.88 -8.58
CA ILE A 56 9.15 -7.95 -9.89
C ILE A 56 8.80 -6.67 -10.66
N LYS A 57 9.84 -5.93 -11.06
CA LYS A 57 9.74 -4.64 -11.76
C LYS A 57 8.78 -3.66 -11.06
N PRO A 58 9.19 -3.11 -9.91
CA PRO A 58 8.45 -2.01 -9.30
C PRO A 58 8.33 -0.84 -10.27
N THR A 59 7.11 -0.36 -10.51
CA THR A 59 6.83 0.74 -11.44
C THR A 59 5.48 1.36 -11.11
N GLU A 60 5.32 2.65 -11.40
CA GLU A 60 4.04 3.35 -11.36
C GLU A 60 3.44 3.56 -12.75
N GLU A 61 4.13 3.13 -13.80
CA GLU A 61 3.71 3.22 -15.19
C GLU A 61 3.55 1.83 -15.79
N PHE A 62 2.37 1.57 -16.35
CA PHE A 62 2.00 0.25 -16.85
C PHE A 62 1.41 0.32 -18.27
N PRO A 63 1.61 -0.73 -19.08
CA PRO A 63 1.00 -0.84 -20.40
C PRO A 63 -0.52 -1.10 -20.30
N ALA A 64 -1.30 -0.62 -21.26
CA ALA A 64 -2.75 -0.84 -21.32
C ALA A 64 -3.12 -2.33 -21.50
N GLU A 65 -2.19 -3.12 -22.03
CA GLU A 65 -2.33 -4.56 -22.26
C GLU A 65 -2.10 -5.40 -20.99
N ALA A 66 -1.68 -4.79 -19.88
CA ALA A 66 -1.44 -5.50 -18.64
C ALA A 66 -2.71 -6.20 -18.13
N GLN A 67 -2.66 -7.53 -17.96
CA GLN A 67 -3.82 -8.29 -17.49
C GLN A 67 -4.07 -8.13 -15.99
N ALA A 68 -3.01 -7.88 -15.23
CA ALA A 68 -3.06 -7.59 -13.81
C ALA A 68 -1.86 -6.75 -13.41
N LEU A 69 -2.05 -5.91 -12.39
CA LEU A 69 -1.02 -5.13 -11.72
C LEU A 69 -0.99 -5.58 -10.25
N TYR A 70 0.13 -5.38 -9.57
CA TYR A 70 0.29 -5.81 -8.20
C TYR A 70 0.64 -4.65 -7.29
N VAL A 71 0.03 -4.60 -6.12
CA VAL A 71 0.57 -3.86 -4.97
C VAL A 71 1.32 -4.89 -4.16
N VAL A 72 2.63 -4.73 -3.98
CA VAL A 72 3.46 -5.64 -3.19
C VAL A 72 3.96 -4.90 -1.98
N PHE A 73 3.86 -5.52 -0.82
CA PHE A 73 4.20 -4.89 0.45
C PHE A 73 4.95 -5.82 1.40
N SER A 74 5.70 -5.19 2.29
CA SER A 74 6.29 -5.81 3.47
C SER A 74 5.82 -5.09 4.73
N LEU A 75 5.66 -5.83 5.82
CA LEU A 75 5.05 -5.39 7.06
C LEU A 75 6.04 -5.46 8.21
N HIS A 76 5.90 -4.56 9.18
CA HIS A 76 6.52 -4.78 10.47
C HIS A 76 5.87 -5.99 11.17
N GLN A 77 6.59 -6.57 12.13
CA GLN A 77 6.05 -7.63 12.99
C GLN A 77 4.74 -7.15 13.64
N HIS A 78 3.74 -8.02 13.61
CA HIS A 78 2.41 -7.76 14.14
C HIS A 78 1.93 -8.99 14.92
N TYR A 79 1.02 -8.79 15.87
CA TYR A 79 0.61 -9.82 16.84
C TYR A 79 -0.85 -10.24 16.72
N GLN A 80 -1.53 -9.79 15.66
CA GLN A 80 -2.91 -10.16 15.36
C GLN A 80 -3.07 -10.31 13.85
N ALA A 81 -3.93 -11.23 13.43
CA ALA A 81 -4.28 -11.37 12.03
C ALA A 81 -5.22 -10.24 11.59
N PHE A 82 -5.11 -9.82 10.33
CA PHE A 82 -5.96 -8.79 9.73
C PHE A 82 -6.06 -9.00 8.21
N LYS A 83 -6.81 -8.16 7.52
CA LYS A 83 -6.82 -8.12 6.06
C LYS A 83 -6.25 -6.80 5.55
N VAL A 84 -5.47 -6.88 4.48
CA VAL A 84 -5.12 -5.72 3.66
C VAL A 84 -6.06 -5.72 2.45
N PHE A 85 -6.67 -4.58 2.16
CA PHE A 85 -7.54 -4.38 0.99
C PHE A 85 -6.91 -3.33 0.08
N GLY A 86 -7.08 -3.51 -1.24
CA GLY A 86 -6.80 -2.47 -2.23
C GLY A 86 -8.03 -2.18 -3.05
N ARG A 87 -8.48 -0.93 -3.06
CA ARG A 87 -9.61 -0.47 -3.91
C ARG A 87 -9.11 0.44 -4.99
N CYS A 88 -9.13 -0.05 -6.22
CA CYS A 88 -8.66 0.69 -7.39
C CYS A 88 -9.81 1.46 -8.04
N SER A 89 -9.58 2.76 -8.26
CA SER A 89 -10.52 3.67 -8.94
C SER A 89 -9.77 4.61 -9.88
N PRO A 90 -10.42 5.14 -10.92
CA PRO A 90 -9.80 6.09 -11.82
C PRO A 90 -9.70 7.46 -11.14
N GLU A 91 -8.54 8.11 -11.24
CA GLU A 91 -8.36 9.49 -10.75
C GLU A 91 -8.50 10.49 -11.91
N ARG A 92 -7.83 10.20 -13.03
CA ARG A 92 -7.87 11.01 -14.26
C ARG A 92 -7.87 10.10 -15.48
N VAL A 93 -9.04 9.53 -15.78
CA VAL A 93 -9.26 8.64 -16.94
C VAL A 93 -10.46 9.16 -17.73
N VAL A 94 -10.27 9.39 -19.03
CA VAL A 94 -11.31 9.98 -19.88
C VAL A 94 -12.50 9.02 -20.04
N GLY A 95 -13.70 9.51 -19.76
CA GLY A 95 -14.94 8.76 -19.92
C GLY A 95 -15.11 7.59 -18.95
N VAL A 96 -14.51 7.68 -17.75
CA VAL A 96 -14.77 6.78 -16.64
C VAL A 96 -15.05 7.62 -15.39
N ASP A 97 -16.11 7.27 -14.67
CA ASP A 97 -16.49 7.96 -13.43
C ASP A 97 -15.45 7.65 -12.32
N PRO A 98 -14.82 8.67 -11.70
CA PRO A 98 -13.88 8.48 -10.58
C PRO A 98 -14.43 7.71 -9.38
N ALA A 99 -15.75 7.67 -9.19
CA ALA A 99 -16.38 6.89 -8.12
C ALA A 99 -16.48 5.39 -8.42
N THR A 100 -16.17 4.97 -9.65
CA THR A 100 -16.26 3.56 -10.04
C THR A 100 -15.08 2.76 -9.50
N ILE A 101 -15.36 1.70 -8.75
CA ILE A 101 -14.35 0.70 -8.39
C ILE A 101 -14.09 -0.19 -9.61
N ILE A 102 -12.84 -0.15 -10.10
CA ILE A 102 -12.40 -0.87 -11.30
C ILE A 102 -11.83 -2.23 -10.95
N SER A 103 -11.19 -2.33 -9.79
CA SER A 103 -10.61 -3.56 -9.27
C SER A 103 -10.55 -3.49 -7.76
N GLU A 104 -10.73 -4.63 -7.09
CA GLU A 104 -10.59 -4.75 -5.65
C GLU A 104 -9.98 -6.13 -5.35
N ASP A 105 -9.09 -6.16 -4.36
CA ASP A 105 -8.55 -7.42 -3.84
C ASP A 105 -8.33 -7.29 -2.33
N ALA A 106 -8.26 -8.44 -1.66
CA ALA A 106 -8.01 -8.53 -0.24
C ALA A 106 -7.12 -9.73 0.10
N MET A 107 -6.04 -9.47 0.83
CA MET A 107 -5.16 -10.50 1.36
C MET A 107 -5.36 -10.64 2.87
N TYR A 108 -5.54 -11.87 3.34
CA TYR A 108 -5.51 -12.19 4.77
C TYR A 108 -4.07 -12.35 5.22
N ILE A 109 -3.69 -11.64 6.28
CA ILE A 109 -2.36 -11.63 6.87
C ILE A 109 -2.44 -12.39 8.19
N THR A 110 -1.68 -13.48 8.31
CA THR A 110 -1.48 -14.23 9.55
C THR A 110 -0.33 -13.63 10.35
N LEU A 111 -0.19 -14.01 11.63
CA LEU A 111 0.82 -13.47 12.54
C LEU A 111 2.27 -13.66 12.06
N GLU A 112 2.52 -14.61 11.16
CA GLU A 112 3.84 -14.94 10.64
C GLU A 112 4.13 -14.24 9.30
N ASP A 113 3.11 -13.65 8.66
CA ASP A 113 3.22 -13.09 7.30
C ASP A 113 3.79 -11.67 7.31
N GLU A 114 5.10 -11.53 7.11
CA GLU A 114 5.73 -10.20 7.03
C GLU A 114 5.70 -9.55 5.64
N SER A 115 5.01 -10.17 4.67
CA SER A 115 4.90 -9.66 3.30
C SER A 115 3.63 -10.17 2.62
N GLY A 116 3.22 -9.49 1.56
CA GLY A 116 2.02 -9.84 0.84
C GLY A 116 1.86 -9.06 -0.45
N TYR A 117 0.78 -9.35 -1.17
CA TYR A 117 0.41 -8.64 -2.37
C TYR A 117 -1.10 -8.49 -2.52
N LEU A 118 -1.51 -7.55 -3.36
CA LEU A 118 -2.87 -7.39 -3.88
C LEU A 118 -2.81 -7.44 -5.39
N LYS A 119 -3.72 -8.17 -6.02
CA LYS A 119 -3.82 -8.29 -7.47
C LYS A 119 -4.95 -7.44 -8.03
N LEU A 120 -4.58 -6.36 -8.70
CA LEU A 120 -5.50 -5.49 -9.43
C LEU A 120 -5.70 -6.04 -10.85
N SER A 121 -6.74 -6.83 -11.03
CA SER A 121 -7.09 -7.40 -12.34
C SER A 121 -7.68 -6.35 -13.26
N ALA A 122 -7.31 -6.40 -14.54
CA ALA A 122 -7.86 -5.50 -15.55
C ALA A 122 -9.39 -5.66 -15.68
N PRO A 123 -10.16 -4.57 -15.83
CA PRO A 123 -11.58 -4.67 -16.16
C PRO A 123 -11.78 -5.37 -17.52
N LYS A 124 -12.98 -5.88 -17.80
CA LYS A 124 -13.29 -6.65 -19.03
C LYS A 124 -12.96 -5.90 -20.33
N THR A 125 -12.99 -4.57 -20.30
CA THR A 125 -12.67 -3.71 -21.45
C THR A 125 -11.17 -3.44 -21.61
N GLY A 126 -10.33 -4.01 -20.74
CA GLY A 126 -8.93 -3.63 -20.59
C GLY A 126 -8.77 -2.29 -19.86
N TRP A 127 -7.53 -1.97 -19.51
CA TRP A 127 -7.19 -0.70 -18.90
C TRP A 127 -7.33 0.44 -19.92
N LYS A 128 -7.96 1.54 -19.51
CA LYS A 128 -7.94 2.78 -20.28
C LYS A 128 -6.73 3.62 -19.90
N PRO A 129 -6.04 4.28 -20.85
CA PRO A 129 -4.96 5.20 -20.52
C PRO A 129 -5.41 6.33 -19.58
N GLY A 130 -4.58 6.65 -18.60
CA GLY A 130 -4.87 7.67 -17.58
C GLY A 130 -4.32 7.31 -16.20
N ARG A 131 -4.60 8.16 -15.22
CA ARG A 131 -4.13 7.99 -13.83
C ARG A 131 -5.18 7.32 -12.97
N TYR A 132 -4.74 6.38 -12.15
CA TYR A 132 -5.55 5.61 -11.22
C TYR A 132 -5.03 5.79 -9.80
N LYS A 133 -5.90 5.53 -8.83
CA LYS A 133 -5.53 5.47 -7.41
C LYS A 133 -5.95 4.13 -6.81
N VAL A 134 -5.23 3.71 -5.78
CA VAL A 134 -5.53 2.52 -4.99
C VAL A 134 -5.59 2.95 -3.53
N GLU A 135 -6.78 2.90 -2.94
CA GLU A 135 -6.95 3.08 -1.51
C GLU A 135 -6.54 1.79 -0.80
N ILE A 136 -5.60 1.90 0.13
CA ILE A 136 -5.09 0.78 0.92
C ILE A 136 -5.77 0.82 2.29
N HIS A 137 -6.49 -0.25 2.62
CA HIS A 137 -7.11 -0.39 3.94
C HIS A 137 -6.50 -1.57 4.69
N ALA A 138 -6.39 -1.47 6.02
CA ALA A 138 -6.00 -2.59 6.87
C ALA A 138 -6.96 -2.74 8.05
N GLY A 139 -7.56 -3.92 8.19
CA GLY A 139 -8.56 -4.22 9.23
C GLY A 139 -9.46 -5.39 8.84
N GLU A 140 -10.70 -5.41 9.35
CA GLU A 140 -11.68 -6.45 9.01
C GLU A 140 -12.48 -6.14 7.73
N GLN A 141 -12.71 -4.85 7.46
CA GLN A 141 -13.56 -4.34 6.39
C GLN A 141 -13.03 -2.99 5.87
N VAL A 142 -13.42 -2.64 4.65
CA VAL A 142 -13.18 -1.32 4.07
C VAL A 142 -14.11 -0.29 4.73
N ASN A 143 -13.53 0.73 5.35
CA ASN A 143 -14.21 1.92 5.83
C ASN A 143 -13.18 3.06 6.07
N GLU A 144 -13.66 4.21 6.52
CA GLU A 144 -12.81 5.38 6.79
C GLU A 144 -11.77 5.13 7.89
N MET A 145 -12.09 4.31 8.90
CA MET A 145 -11.19 4.02 10.02
C MET A 145 -10.10 3.02 9.65
N THR A 146 -10.29 2.22 8.60
CA THR A 146 -9.31 1.25 8.13
C THR A 146 -8.44 1.79 7.01
N LEU A 147 -8.70 3.00 6.50
CA LEU A 147 -7.88 3.63 5.47
C LEU A 147 -6.47 3.91 6.00
N MET A 148 -5.46 3.34 5.34
CA MET A 148 -4.06 3.53 5.70
C MET A 148 -3.36 4.50 4.77
N GLY A 149 -3.81 4.66 3.53
CA GLY A 149 -3.18 5.57 2.57
C GLY A 149 -3.63 5.30 1.14
N THR A 150 -3.10 6.09 0.21
CA THR A 150 -3.47 6.05 -1.20
C THR A 150 -2.23 5.94 -2.08
N MET A 151 -2.21 4.92 -2.93
CA MET A 151 -1.19 4.74 -3.96
C MET A 151 -1.70 5.22 -5.31
N ARG A 152 -0.80 5.53 -6.24
CA ARG A 152 -1.16 5.99 -7.59
C ARG A 152 -0.30 5.34 -8.65
N PHE A 153 -0.89 5.13 -9.81
CA PHE A 153 -0.21 4.64 -10.99
C PHE A 153 -0.86 5.18 -12.26
N SER A 154 -0.17 5.05 -13.38
CA SER A 154 -0.62 5.49 -14.70
C SER A 154 -0.63 4.32 -15.67
N ILE A 155 -1.70 4.23 -16.43
CA ILE A 155 -1.76 3.39 -17.62
C ILE A 155 -1.32 4.23 -18.81
N MET A 156 -0.24 3.80 -19.45
CA MET A 156 0.31 4.45 -20.62
C MET A 156 -0.51 4.09 -21.87
N PRO A 157 -0.64 5.02 -22.83
CA PRO A 157 -1.19 4.69 -24.14
C PRO A 157 -0.36 3.59 -24.78
N SER A 158 -1.01 2.66 -25.48
CA SER A 158 -0.31 1.73 -26.36
C SER A 158 0.45 2.55 -27.40
N ASN A 159 1.78 2.43 -27.44
CA ASN A 159 2.57 2.96 -28.55
C ASN A 159 2.18 2.16 -29.80
N GLN A 160 1.34 2.75 -30.63
CA GLN A 160 0.98 2.22 -31.94
C GLN A 160 1.94 2.76 -33.02
#